data_AF-G1UQN3-F1
#
_entry.id   AF-G1UQN3-F1
#
_cell.length_a   1.000
_cell.length_b   1.000
_cell.length_c   1.000
_cell.angle_alpha   90.00
_cell.angle_beta   90.00
_cell.angle_gamma   90.00
#
_symmetry.space_group_name_H-M   'P 1'
#
loop_
_entity.id
_entity.type
_entity.pdbx_description
1 polymer ?
#
loop_
_entity_poly.entity_id
_entity_poly.type
_entity_poly.pdbx_seq_one_letter_code
_entity_poly.pdbx_strand_id
1 'polypeptide(L)' 'MSKQTTIICDGCGRAVTGVGYSTLLTRLKSKGWVSLNGKEHYCKKCALLAARKRKESHHVGKAA' A
#
# COMPACT_ATOMS: atom_id res chain seq x y z
N MET A 1 0.27 14.70 23.89
CA MET A 1 -0.49 13.49 23.46
C MET A 1 0.00 13.06 22.08
N SER A 2 0.42 11.81 21.94
CA SER A 2 0.84 11.27 20.64
C SER A 2 -0.38 10.92 19.79
N LYS A 3 -0.51 11.53 18.60
CA LYS A 3 -1.62 11.23 17.68
C LYS A 3 -1.50 9.79 17.20
N GLN A 4 -2.52 8.98 17.49
CA GLN A 4 -2.65 7.66 16.87
C GLN A 4 -3.04 7.84 15.41
N THR A 5 -2.44 7.03 14.55
CA THR A 5 -2.69 6.98 13.11
C THR A 5 -3.06 5.55 12.75
N THR A 6 -4.10 5.39 11.94
CA THR A 6 -4.52 4.08 11.42
C THR A 6 -4.33 4.09 9.91
N ILE A 7 -3.63 3.09 9.40
CA ILE A 7 -3.48 2.83 7.97
C ILE A 7 -4.25 1.56 7.63
N ILE A 8 -5.12 1.63 6.62
CA ILE A 8 -5.98 0.53 6.20
C ILE A 8 -5.48 0.02 4.85
N CYS A 9 -5.41 -1.29 4.68
CA CYS A 9 -5.06 -1.91 3.41
C CYS A 9 -6.25 -1.84 2.44
N ASP A 10 -6.12 -1.12 1.33
CA ASP A 10 -7.19 -0.99 0.32
C ASP A 10 -7.57 -2.33 -0.34
N GLY A 11 -6.63 -3.28 -0.39
CA GLY A 11 -6.90 -4.58 -1.00
C GLY A 11 -7.64 -5.60 -0.13
N CYS A 12 -7.61 -5.49 1.21
CA CYS A 12 -8.20 -6.51 2.09
C CYS A 12 -8.80 -5.97 3.40
N GLY A 13 -8.84 -4.65 3.58
CA GLY A 13 -9.39 -4.00 4.77
C GLY A 13 -8.56 -4.16 6.05
N ARG A 14 -7.39 -4.81 6.00
CA ARG A 14 -6.51 -4.95 7.18
C ARG A 14 -6.07 -3.57 7.68
N ALA A 15 -6.45 -3.21 8.89
CA ALA A 15 -6.02 -1.99 9.56
C ALA A 15 -4.78 -2.22 10.44
N VAL A 16 -3.90 -1.21 10.51
CA VAL A 16 -2.78 -1.16 11.46
C VAL A 16 -2.76 0.22 12.08
N THR A 17 -2.76 0.26 13.41
CA THR A 17 -2.68 1.49 14.18
C THR A 17 -1.29 1.65 14.79
N GLY A 18 -0.82 2.88 14.87
CA GLY A 18 0.44 3.21 15.52
C GLY A 18 0.57 4.70 15.82
N VAL A 19 1.68 5.07 16.45
CA VAL A 19 1.95 6.47 16.82
C VAL A 19 2.63 7.19 15.66
N GLY A 20 1.96 8.19 15.11
CA GLY A 20 2.46 9.04 14.02
C GLY A 20 2.53 8.35 12.65
N TYR A 21 2.15 9.09 11.60
CA TYR A 21 2.11 8.57 10.24
C TYR A 21 3.48 8.11 9.73
N SER A 22 4.52 8.93 9.86
CA SER A 22 5.87 8.61 9.34
C SER A 22 6.46 7.37 10.00
N THR A 23 6.36 7.26 11.33
CA THR A 23 6.87 6.12 12.09
C THR A 23 6.11 4.84 11.74
N LEU A 24 4.78 4.92 11.68
CA LEU A 24 3.94 3.80 11.27
C LEU A 24 4.27 3.37 9.84
N LEU A 25 4.39 4.30 8.91
CA LEU A 25 4.69 4.03 7.51
C LEU A 25 6.06 3.36 7.34
N THR A 26 7.11 3.82 8.05
CA THR A 26 8.43 3.18 8.03
C THR A 26 8.37 1.75 8.56
N ARG A 27 7.63 1.50 9.64
CA ARG A 27 7.41 0.16 10.20
C ARG A 27 6.59 -0.73 9.26
N LEU A 28 5.63 -0.17 8.54
CA LEU A 28 4.84 -0.91 7.54
C LEU A 28 5.70 -1.27 6.33
N LYS A 29 6.54 -0.34 5.84
CA LYS A 29 7.51 -0.60 4.75
C LYS A 29 8.46 -1.74 5.12
N SER A 30 9.01 -1.78 6.33
CA SER A 30 9.87 -2.89 6.76
C SER A 30 9.14 -4.24 6.84
N LYS A 31 7.81 -4.22 7.04
CA LYS A 31 6.94 -5.42 6.95
C LYS A 31 6.50 -5.75 5.53
N GLY A 32 6.99 -5.02 4.52
CA GLY A 32 6.67 -5.24 3.10
C GLY A 32 5.33 -4.64 2.67
N TRP A 33 4.80 -3.65 3.39
CA TRP A 33 3.70 -2.85 2.87
C TRP A 33 4.19 -1.90 1.79
N VAL A 34 3.32 -1.64 0.82
CA VAL A 34 3.57 -0.75 -0.30
C VAL A 34 2.54 0.36 -0.26
N SER A 35 2.99 1.60 -0.44
CA SER A 35 2.10 2.73 -0.66
C SER A 35 2.17 3.12 -2.13
N LEU A 36 1.04 3.05 -2.83
CA LEU A 36 0.94 3.48 -4.22
C LEU A 36 0.45 4.92 -4.25
N ASN A 37 1.19 5.78 -4.96
CA ASN A 37 0.85 7.20 -5.16
C ASN A 37 0.59 8.01 -3.87
N GLY A 38 1.06 7.53 -2.72
CA GLY A 38 0.88 8.18 -1.40
C GLY A 38 -0.56 8.17 -0.85
N LYS A 39 -1.53 7.59 -1.59
CA LYS A 39 -2.95 7.54 -1.20
C LYS A 39 -3.42 6.14 -0.86
N GLU A 40 -2.95 5.14 -1.61
CA GLU A 40 -3.35 3.76 -1.42
C GLU A 40 -2.28 3.01 -0.62
N HIS A 41 -2.71 2.20 0.33
CA HIS A 41 -1.84 1.39 1.15
C HIS A 41 -2.18 -0.09 0.96
N TYR A 42 -1.17 -0.90 0.66
CA TYR A 42 -1.34 -2.33 0.42
C TYR A 42 -0.43 -3.13 1.35
N CYS A 43 -1.01 -4.10 2.05
CA CYS A 43 -0.22 -5.08 2.79
C CYS A 43 0.59 -5.96 1.84
N LYS A 44 1.65 -6.62 2.33
CA LYS A 44 2.54 -7.47 1.53
C LYS A 44 1.82 -8.41 0.56
N LYS A 45 0.71 -9.04 0.98
CA LYS A 45 -0.08 -9.95 0.14
C LYS A 45 -0.80 -9.20 -1.00
N CYS A 46 -1.50 -8.13 -0.66
CA CYS A 46 -2.27 -7.33 -1.63
C CYS A 46 -1.36 -6.52 -2.56
N ALA A 47 -0.18 -6.11 -2.08
CA ALA A 47 0.80 -5.38 -2.87
C ALA A 47 1.30 -6.22 -4.05
N LEU A 48 1.49 -7.53 -3.87
CA LEU A 48 1.84 -8.45 -4.95
C LEU A 48 0.74 -8.53 -6.02
N LEU A 49 -0.53 -8.48 -5.61
CA LEU A 49 -1.67 -8.50 -6.53
C LEU A 49 -1.83 -7.16 -7.26
N ALA A 50 -1.69 -6.04 -6.54
CA ALA A 50 -1.75 -4.70 -7.12
C ALA A 50 -0.62 -4.45 -8.13
N ALA A 51 0.60 -4.93 -7.82
CA ALA A 51 1.74 -4.84 -8.74
C ALA A 51 1.53 -5.68 -10.02
N ARG A 52 0.86 -6.83 -9.93
CA ARG A 52 0.51 -7.64 -11.11
C ARG A 52 -0.52 -6.95 -12.00
N LYS A 53 -1.57 -6.38 -11.41
CA LYS A 53 -2.59 -5.63 -12.18
C LYS A 53 -2.00 -4.44 -12.95
N ARG A 54 -1.02 -3.72 -12.37
CA ARG A 54 -0.34 -2.62 -13.09
C ARG A 54 0.52 -3.07 -14.27
N LYS A 55 1.02 -4.32 -14.28
CA LYS A 55 1.78 -4.84 -15.43
C LYS A 55 0.89 -5.17 -16.63
N GLU A 56 -0.38 -5.53 -16.40
CA GLU A 56 -1.34 -5.73 -17.49
C GLU A 56 -1.73 -4.42 -18.17
N SER A 57 -1.81 -3.31 -17.42
CA SER A 57 -2.12 -1.99 -17.99
C SER A 57 -0.96 -1.33 -18.76
N HIS A 58 0.23 -1.93 -18.78
CA HIS A 58 1.38 -1.43 -19.55
C HIS A 58 1.62 -2.21 -20.87
N HIS A 59 0.70 -3.12 -21.25
CA HIS A 59 0.78 -3.85 -22.53
C HIS A 59 -0.44 -3.62 -23.45
N VAL A 60 -1.22 -2.56 -23.24
CA VAL A 60 -2.23 -2.09 -24.21
C VAL A 60 -1.84 -0.68 -24.65
N GLY A 61 -0.81 -0.62 -25.48
CA GLY A 61 -0.27 0.61 -26.03
C GLY A 61 0.54 0.38 -27.30
N LYS A 62 0.12 -0.57 -28.14
CA LYS A 62 0.48 -0.64 -29.56
C LYS A 62 -0.47 -1.59 -30.29
N ALA A 63 -1.70 -1.14 -30.54
CA ALA A 63 -2.48 -1.64 -31.67
C ALA A 63 -2.26 -0.67 -32.83
N ALA A 64 -2.25 -1.25 -34.03
CA ALA A 64 -1.74 -0.74 -35.30
C ALA A 64 -2.33 0.59 -35.77
#